data_AF-A0A2T3YX29-F1
#
_entry.id   AF-A0A2T3YX29-F1
#
_cell.length_a   1.000
_cell.length_b   1.000
_cell.length_c   1.000
_cell.angle_alpha   90.00
_cell.angle_beta   90.00
_cell.angle_gamma   90.00
#
_symmetry.space_group_name_H-M   'P 1'
#
loop_
_entity.id
_entity.type
_entity.pdbx_description
1 polymer ?
#
loop_
_entity_poly.entity_id
_entity_poly.type
_entity_poly.pdbx_seq_one_letter_code
_entity_poly.pdbx_strand_id
1 'polypeptide(L)'
;MKRFLVLALAALGCQAKTVTHDFNVTWVTANPDGLADRKVVGINGQWPLPVIEVNKGDRLVVNMHNNLDRAASIHWHGMFQNNTNYMDGASMITQCPVPAGSSMTYNFTVNQNGTYWYHCHTDYCYPDGYRQALIVHDEDAPFKFDEEFTVTLSDWYHDMVEDLSSEFMSVYNPTGAEPIPNAFLFNDTFNTSLPVKPNKTYLIRIINISAFVGQYFYIEGHNFKIVEIDGVYTEPAEADTLYLGVAQRYAILLTTKNETDTNYPIVTVADSSLLDTMPPELRLNNTNWLEYNKNADHPQATINVTDSKSIVPFDDINLVSSDGMELLPEPDMEVNVTVIMNNLNNGQSYAFLNNISFTTPKVPSLYTAMSAGDDLVSNKGIYGEFTHPMVLNHNDVVQVVVNNADTGSHPFHLHGHNFQVIDRQPPYGEHFFDFLNGDPVPYDPNNHTAFPKVPARRDTFVLPPNGYIVMRFVADNPGVWIFHCHIDWHLSSGLAMIFVEAPQQMKERMTIPQEHIDVCQAAGIPSKGNAAADTLDFLDLKGQASQPGWIPDGFTARGIVALVFSILSAICGIISIVIYGLADVKKKQVDDVSTEAEQSGEVVVEENVENPSKS
;
A
#
# COMPACT_ATOMS: atom_id res chain seq x y z
N MET A 1 31.62 -2.76 68.15
CA MET A 1 32.17 -2.46 66.81
C MET A 1 31.28 -3.12 65.78
N LYS A 2 30.55 -2.32 64.98
CA LYS A 2 29.61 -2.79 63.96
C LYS A 2 30.39 -3.31 62.74
N ARG A 3 30.06 -4.52 62.28
CA ARG A 3 30.56 -5.11 61.04
C ARG A 3 29.83 -4.44 59.88
N PHE A 4 30.56 -3.78 58.98
CA PHE A 4 30.04 -3.31 57.70
C PHE A 4 30.07 -4.47 56.71
N LEU A 5 28.88 -4.88 56.25
CA LEU A 5 28.69 -5.77 55.11
C LEU A 5 28.73 -4.88 53.86
N VAL A 6 29.74 -5.05 53.02
CA VAL A 6 29.82 -4.39 51.71
C VAL A 6 28.90 -5.16 50.76
N LEU A 7 27.77 -4.55 50.39
CA LEU A 7 26.92 -5.03 49.30
C LEU A 7 27.64 -4.72 47.99
N ALA A 8 28.08 -5.75 47.27
CA ALA A 8 28.49 -5.60 45.87
C ALA A 8 27.21 -5.47 45.04
N LEU A 9 26.88 -4.25 44.60
CA LEU A 9 25.92 -4.05 43.51
C LEU A 9 26.56 -4.61 42.24
N ALA A 10 26.08 -5.77 41.78
CA ALA A 10 26.32 -6.20 40.42
C ALA A 10 25.50 -5.26 39.51
N ALA A 11 26.16 -4.31 38.88
CA ALA A 11 25.58 -3.58 37.77
C ALA A 11 25.39 -4.58 36.62
N LEU A 12 24.17 -5.07 36.46
CA LEU A 12 23.70 -5.68 35.23
C LEU A 12 23.70 -4.55 34.18
N GLY A 13 24.85 -4.36 33.54
CA GLY A 13 24.97 -3.44 32.42
C GLY A 13 24.18 -4.01 31.25
N CYS A 14 23.09 -3.36 30.87
CA CYS A 14 22.48 -3.54 29.56
C CYS A 14 23.55 -3.19 28.51
N GLN A 15 24.11 -4.20 27.85
CA GLN A 15 25.14 -3.98 26.83
C GLN A 15 24.45 -3.66 25.51
N ALA A 16 24.25 -2.37 25.24
CA ALA A 16 23.90 -1.91 23.89
C ALA A 16 25.02 -2.35 22.93
N LYS A 17 24.71 -3.28 22.03
CA LYS A 17 25.63 -3.79 21.01
C LYS A 17 25.50 -2.95 19.75
N THR A 18 26.59 -2.82 18.99
CA THR A 18 26.51 -2.36 17.60
C THR A 18 26.37 -3.57 16.69
N VAL A 19 25.28 -3.66 15.94
CA VAL A 19 25.03 -4.66 14.92
C VAL A 19 25.34 -4.03 13.56
N THR A 20 26.35 -4.54 12.87
CA THR A 20 26.83 -3.98 11.61
C THR A 20 26.60 -4.97 10.47
N HIS A 21 26.03 -4.48 9.37
CA HIS A 21 25.90 -5.21 8.12
C HIS A 21 26.55 -4.43 6.97
N ASP A 22 27.29 -5.15 6.13
CA ASP A 22 27.81 -4.63 4.87
C ASP A 22 26.96 -5.19 3.73
N PHE A 23 26.17 -4.34 3.09
CA PHE A 23 25.24 -4.70 2.03
C PHE A 23 25.82 -4.33 0.68
N ASN A 24 26.30 -5.32 -0.07
CA ASN A 24 26.55 -5.16 -1.50
C ASN A 24 25.27 -5.49 -2.27
N VAL A 25 24.56 -4.45 -2.70
CA VAL A 25 23.25 -4.58 -3.37
C VAL A 25 23.47 -4.84 -4.85
N THR A 26 23.02 -5.98 -5.34
CA THR A 26 23.30 -6.48 -6.70
C THR A 26 22.08 -7.15 -7.30
N TRP A 27 22.09 -7.34 -8.62
CA TRP A 27 21.09 -8.19 -9.26
C TRP A 27 21.46 -9.67 -9.14
N VAL A 28 20.48 -10.50 -8.79
CA VAL A 28 20.56 -11.97 -8.83
C VAL A 28 19.36 -12.53 -9.58
N THR A 29 19.35 -13.83 -9.82
CA THR A 29 18.21 -14.53 -10.44
C THR A 29 17.50 -15.37 -9.39
N ALA A 30 16.18 -15.27 -9.34
CA ALA A 30 15.32 -16.05 -8.46
C ALA A 30 14.12 -16.62 -9.22
N ASN A 31 13.62 -17.76 -8.75
CA ASN A 31 12.44 -18.44 -9.28
C ASN A 31 11.68 -19.11 -8.12
N PRO A 32 11.07 -18.31 -7.22
CA PRO A 32 10.49 -18.81 -5.98
C PRO A 32 9.22 -19.63 -6.19
N ASP A 33 8.53 -19.42 -7.31
CA ASP A 33 7.29 -20.10 -7.65
C ASP A 33 7.48 -21.29 -8.60
N GLY A 34 8.69 -21.47 -9.12
CA GLY A 34 9.07 -22.54 -10.05
C GLY A 34 8.56 -22.34 -11.47
N LEU A 35 8.03 -21.17 -11.82
CA LEU A 35 7.40 -20.90 -13.12
C LEU A 35 8.30 -20.06 -14.04
N ALA A 36 9.02 -19.07 -13.51
CA ALA A 36 9.82 -18.15 -14.31
C ALA A 36 11.08 -17.67 -13.56
N ASP A 37 12.22 -17.72 -14.24
CA ASP A 37 13.44 -17.07 -13.76
C ASP A 37 13.28 -15.55 -13.90
N ARG A 38 13.40 -14.82 -12.78
CA ARG A 38 13.28 -13.37 -12.72
C ARG A 38 14.54 -12.74 -12.12
N LYS A 39 14.91 -11.56 -12.62
CA LYS A 39 15.95 -10.71 -12.05
C LYS A 39 15.41 -10.07 -10.77
N VAL A 40 16.10 -10.23 -9.64
CA VAL A 40 15.72 -9.64 -8.35
C VAL A 40 16.89 -8.97 -7.66
N VAL A 41 16.61 -8.04 -6.76
CA VAL A 41 17.61 -7.41 -5.92
C VAL A 41 18.07 -8.40 -4.84
N GLY A 42 19.36 -8.70 -4.83
CA GLY A 42 20.03 -9.50 -3.82
C GLY A 42 21.04 -8.69 -3.00
N ILE A 43 21.29 -9.13 -1.78
CA ILE A 43 22.35 -8.60 -0.92
C ILE A 43 23.47 -9.63 -0.85
N ASN A 44 24.69 -9.20 -1.15
CA ASN A 44 25.89 -10.05 -1.14
C ASN A 44 25.73 -11.29 -2.04
N GLY A 45 25.04 -11.12 -3.18
CA GLY A 45 24.79 -12.18 -4.16
C GLY A 45 23.77 -13.23 -3.71
N GLN A 46 22.95 -12.95 -2.71
CA GLN A 46 21.92 -13.86 -2.19
C GLN A 46 20.54 -13.21 -2.24
N TRP A 47 19.54 -14.05 -2.51
CA TRP A 47 18.12 -13.78 -2.32
C TRP A 47 17.44 -15.08 -1.82
N PRO A 48 16.49 -15.04 -0.87
CA PRO A 48 15.95 -13.86 -0.18
C PRO A 48 16.98 -13.06 0.61
N LEU A 49 16.66 -11.81 0.90
CA LEU A 49 17.56 -10.93 1.66
C LEU A 49 17.67 -11.42 3.12
N PRO A 50 18.75 -11.07 3.86
CA PRO A 50 18.91 -11.48 5.25
C PRO A 50 17.88 -10.82 6.16
N VAL A 51 17.29 -11.61 7.07
CA VAL A 51 16.55 -11.05 8.21
C VAL A 51 17.54 -10.33 9.11
N ILE A 52 17.23 -9.08 9.46
CA ILE A 52 18.04 -8.32 10.42
C ILE A 52 17.45 -8.57 11.81
N GLU A 53 18.31 -8.95 12.75
CA GLU A 53 17.92 -9.14 14.14
C GLU A 53 18.79 -8.27 15.06
N VAL A 54 18.13 -7.50 15.92
CA VAL A 54 18.76 -6.64 16.92
C VAL A 54 18.02 -6.76 18.25
N ASN A 55 18.64 -6.39 19.36
CA ASN A 55 17.93 -6.23 20.63
C ASN A 55 17.52 -4.77 20.83
N LYS A 56 16.45 -4.54 21.59
CA LYS A 56 16.06 -3.21 22.04
C LYS A 56 17.25 -2.51 22.72
N GLY A 57 17.60 -1.32 22.23
CA GLY A 57 18.74 -0.52 22.66
C GLY A 57 20.02 -0.72 21.84
N ASP A 58 20.07 -1.70 20.94
CA ASP A 58 21.21 -1.88 20.04
C ASP A 58 21.31 -0.75 19.02
N ARG A 59 22.52 -0.52 18.53
CA ARG A 59 22.81 0.39 17.42
C ARG A 59 22.90 -0.42 16.13
N LEU A 60 22.04 -0.14 15.16
CA LEU A 60 22.07 -0.75 13.84
C LEU A 60 22.91 0.12 12.89
N VAL A 61 23.87 -0.49 12.22
CA VAL A 61 24.71 0.16 11.20
C VAL A 61 24.66 -0.68 9.93
N VAL A 62 24.12 -0.13 8.84
CA VAL A 62 24.07 -0.81 7.54
C VAL A 62 24.84 0.01 6.51
N ASN A 63 26.00 -0.50 6.10
CA ASN A 63 26.81 0.08 5.04
C ASN A 63 26.30 -0.44 3.70
N MET A 64 25.46 0.34 3.03
CA MET A 64 24.93 -0.01 1.72
C MET A 64 25.91 0.44 0.63
N HIS A 65 26.25 -0.47 -0.28
CA HIS A 65 26.89 -0.17 -1.55
C HIS A 65 25.97 -0.58 -2.68
N ASN A 66 25.53 0.38 -3.50
CA ASN A 66 24.60 0.14 -4.58
C ASN A 66 25.34 -0.29 -5.85
N ASN A 67 25.36 -1.58 -6.17
CA ASN A 67 25.89 -2.14 -7.41
C ASN A 67 24.78 -2.54 -8.41
N LEU A 68 23.58 -1.99 -8.25
CA LEU A 68 22.52 -2.07 -9.25
C LEU A 68 22.83 -1.13 -10.43
N ASP A 69 22.06 -1.28 -11.50
CA ASP A 69 22.05 -0.38 -12.67
C ASP A 69 21.10 0.82 -12.48
N ARG A 70 20.57 1.01 -11.28
CA ARG A 70 19.60 2.06 -10.91
C ARG A 70 19.84 2.57 -9.50
N ALA A 71 19.20 3.68 -9.15
CA ALA A 71 19.26 4.23 -7.81
C ALA A 71 18.40 3.42 -6.81
N ALA A 72 18.74 3.47 -5.53
CA ALA A 72 18.03 2.75 -4.47
C ALA A 72 18.16 3.45 -3.11
N SER A 73 17.37 3.03 -2.14
CA SER A 73 17.45 3.43 -0.74
C SER A 73 17.03 2.27 0.15
N ILE A 74 17.15 2.41 1.48
CA ILE A 74 16.59 1.47 2.45
C ILE A 74 15.73 2.25 3.43
N HIS A 75 14.41 2.03 3.39
CA HIS A 75 13.49 2.44 4.43
C HIS A 75 13.36 1.37 5.51
N TRP A 76 13.21 1.80 6.76
CA TRP A 76 13.12 0.97 7.94
C TRP A 76 11.69 1.03 8.48
N HIS A 77 10.79 0.28 7.86
CA HIS A 77 9.34 0.35 8.10
C HIS A 77 9.00 0.25 9.58
N GLY A 78 8.31 1.26 10.10
CA GLY A 78 7.86 1.36 11.49
C GLY A 78 8.94 1.82 12.49
N MET A 79 10.18 2.05 12.06
CA MET A 79 11.19 2.72 12.91
C MET A 79 10.86 4.21 13.01
N PHE A 80 10.80 4.73 14.24
CA PHE A 80 10.46 6.14 14.50
C PHE A 80 11.54 7.10 14.04
N GLN A 81 12.80 6.66 13.96
CA GLN A 81 13.92 7.51 13.55
C GLN A 81 14.01 8.83 14.34
N ASN A 82 13.77 8.75 15.65
CA ASN A 82 13.71 9.92 16.53
C ASN A 82 15.09 10.61 16.63
N ASN A 83 15.16 11.87 16.17
CA ASN A 83 16.39 12.66 15.96
C ASN A 83 17.33 12.10 14.88
N THR A 84 16.87 11.15 14.08
CA THR A 84 17.59 10.56 12.94
C THR A 84 16.69 10.50 11.71
N ASN A 85 15.78 11.47 11.50
CA ASN A 85 14.87 11.47 10.34
C ASN A 85 15.61 11.36 8.99
N TYR A 86 16.85 11.84 8.87
CA TYR A 86 17.68 11.63 7.67
C TYR A 86 18.02 10.15 7.40
N MET A 87 17.96 9.27 8.40
CA MET A 87 18.18 7.82 8.29
C MET A 87 16.90 7.03 7.94
N ASP A 88 15.77 7.72 7.74
CA ASP A 88 14.49 7.09 7.42
C ASP A 88 14.47 6.37 6.07
N GLY A 89 15.20 6.85 5.06
CA GLY A 89 15.35 6.10 3.80
C GLY A 89 14.35 6.43 2.69
N ALA A 90 13.36 7.28 2.96
CA ALA A 90 12.41 7.74 1.94
C ALA A 90 13.07 8.71 0.95
N SER A 91 13.23 8.26 -0.30
CA SER A 91 13.87 9.06 -1.36
C SER A 91 13.05 10.30 -1.68
N MET A 92 13.76 11.41 -1.85
CA MET A 92 13.23 12.76 -2.09
C MET A 92 12.32 13.30 -0.97
N ILE A 93 12.24 12.61 0.16
CA ILE A 93 11.67 13.11 1.41
C ILE A 93 12.80 13.39 2.39
N THR A 94 13.49 12.34 2.85
CA THR A 94 14.53 12.42 3.88
C THR A 94 15.94 12.31 3.31
N GLN A 95 16.07 11.79 2.09
CA GLN A 95 17.35 11.70 1.40
C GLN A 95 17.27 11.78 -0.13
N CYS A 96 18.40 12.03 -0.79
CA CYS A 96 18.51 11.69 -2.22
C CYS A 96 18.60 10.17 -2.39
N PRO A 97 18.10 9.60 -3.50
CA PRO A 97 18.30 8.19 -3.81
C PRO A 97 19.80 7.91 -4.03
N VAL A 98 20.29 6.76 -3.56
CA VAL A 98 21.70 6.34 -3.68
C VAL A 98 21.93 5.86 -5.11
N PRO A 99 22.68 6.58 -5.97
CA PRO A 99 22.85 6.19 -7.36
C PRO A 99 23.75 4.96 -7.50
N ALA A 100 23.69 4.32 -8.67
CA ALA A 100 24.55 3.18 -9.01
C ALA A 100 26.03 3.50 -8.79
N GLY A 101 26.77 2.56 -8.20
CA GLY A 101 28.18 2.67 -7.84
C GLY A 101 28.48 3.49 -6.58
N SER A 102 27.48 4.09 -5.93
CA SER A 102 27.66 4.87 -4.71
C SER A 102 27.34 4.08 -3.44
N SER A 103 27.71 4.64 -2.29
CA SER A 103 27.47 4.03 -0.98
C SER A 103 26.81 5.01 -0.03
N MET A 104 26.12 4.47 0.97
CA MET A 104 25.50 5.22 2.05
C MET A 104 25.43 4.35 3.31
N THR A 105 25.73 4.92 4.46
CA THR A 105 25.64 4.22 5.75
C THR A 105 24.40 4.67 6.52
N TYR A 106 23.48 3.74 6.74
CA TYR A 106 22.36 3.91 7.66
C TYR A 106 22.81 3.61 9.09
N ASN A 107 22.56 4.52 10.02
CA ASN A 107 23.14 4.44 11.36
C ASN A 107 22.25 5.08 12.43
N PHE A 108 21.56 4.25 13.20
CA PHE A 108 20.64 4.70 14.24
C PHE A 108 20.55 3.69 15.39
N THR A 109 20.07 4.15 16.54
CA THR A 109 19.81 3.29 17.71
C THR A 109 18.36 2.83 17.69
N VAL A 110 18.16 1.53 17.88
CA VAL A 110 16.84 0.90 17.84
C VAL A 110 16.28 0.81 19.26
N ASN A 111 15.53 1.82 19.68
CA ASN A 111 14.91 1.86 21.02
C ASN A 111 13.46 1.35 21.06
N GLN A 112 13.02 0.69 19.98
CA GLN A 112 11.71 0.06 19.85
C GLN A 112 11.80 -1.45 20.13
N ASN A 113 10.68 -2.16 20.06
CA ASN A 113 10.61 -3.62 20.18
C ASN A 113 9.60 -4.18 19.17
N GLY A 114 9.76 -5.45 18.83
CA GLY A 114 8.78 -6.18 18.03
C GLY A 114 9.18 -6.38 16.57
N THR A 115 8.16 -6.42 15.71
CA THR A 115 8.23 -6.95 14.36
C THR A 115 8.14 -5.85 13.31
N TYR A 116 9.22 -5.68 12.56
CA TYR A 116 9.38 -4.68 11.51
C TYR A 116 9.92 -5.32 10.25
N TRP A 117 10.17 -4.51 9.23
CA TRP A 117 10.80 -4.92 7.99
C TRP A 117 11.53 -3.74 7.38
N TYR A 118 12.44 -4.01 6.44
CA TYR A 118 13.12 -3.00 5.67
C TYR A 118 12.85 -3.26 4.19
N HIS A 119 12.74 -2.19 3.42
CA HIS A 119 12.52 -2.29 1.98
C HIS A 119 13.06 -1.08 1.25
N CYS A 120 13.22 -1.21 -0.06
CA CYS A 120 13.62 -0.11 -0.89
C CYS A 120 12.47 0.91 -1.06
N HIS A 121 12.80 2.20 -1.00
CA HIS A 121 11.83 3.30 -1.02
C HIS A 121 12.25 4.39 -2.03
N THR A 122 12.80 3.93 -3.16
CA THR A 122 13.19 4.75 -4.32
C THR A 122 12.39 4.28 -5.52
N ASP A 123 11.56 5.14 -6.09
CA ASP A 123 10.60 4.73 -7.12
C ASP A 123 9.76 3.55 -6.58
N TYR A 124 9.77 2.39 -7.24
CA TYR A 124 8.93 1.21 -6.96
C TYR A 124 9.80 -0.06 -6.92
N CYS A 125 10.94 0.02 -6.25
CA CYS A 125 12.01 -0.98 -6.36
C CYS A 125 11.83 -2.22 -5.48
N TYR A 126 11.06 -2.16 -4.40
CA TYR A 126 11.00 -3.28 -3.46
C TYR A 126 10.25 -4.53 -3.97
N PRO A 127 9.24 -4.44 -4.87
CA PRO A 127 8.62 -5.62 -5.46
C PRO A 127 9.55 -6.43 -6.37
N ASP A 128 10.68 -5.85 -6.79
CA ASP A 128 11.79 -6.56 -7.44
C ASP A 128 12.68 -7.30 -6.40
N GLY A 129 12.22 -7.48 -5.16
CA GLY A 129 12.84 -8.32 -4.14
C GLY A 129 13.68 -7.58 -3.09
N TYR A 130 13.76 -6.25 -3.14
CA TYR A 130 14.51 -5.46 -2.14
C TYR A 130 13.69 -5.23 -0.86
N ARG A 131 13.35 -6.31 -0.16
CA ARG A 131 12.53 -6.32 1.06
C ARG A 131 12.89 -7.50 1.97
N GLN A 132 12.89 -7.32 3.30
CA GLN A 132 12.93 -8.41 4.30
C GLN A 132 12.62 -7.94 5.72
N ALA A 133 12.28 -8.87 6.60
CA ALA A 133 12.05 -8.65 8.02
C ALA A 133 13.24 -8.00 8.79
N LEU A 134 12.87 -7.17 9.76
CA LEU A 134 13.71 -6.56 10.80
C LEU A 134 13.08 -6.88 12.16
N ILE A 135 13.71 -7.74 12.94
CA ILE A 135 13.18 -8.17 14.24
C ILE A 135 13.94 -7.49 15.36
N VAL A 136 13.21 -6.91 16.30
CA VAL A 136 13.75 -6.26 17.49
C VAL A 136 13.34 -7.04 18.73
N HIS A 137 14.30 -7.79 19.26
CA HIS A 137 14.13 -8.63 20.44
C HIS A 137 14.00 -7.81 21.72
N ASP A 138 13.11 -8.24 22.59
CA ASP A 138 12.80 -7.58 23.86
C ASP A 138 12.68 -8.62 24.97
N GLU A 139 13.65 -8.63 25.89
CA GLU A 139 13.67 -9.54 27.02
C GLU A 139 12.53 -9.26 28.02
N ASP A 140 11.98 -8.04 28.00
CA ASP A 140 10.93 -7.55 28.90
C ASP A 140 9.51 -7.67 28.29
N ALA A 141 9.36 -8.40 27.18
CA ALA A 141 8.05 -8.63 26.56
C ALA A 141 7.01 -9.16 27.58
N PRO A 142 5.76 -8.66 27.57
CA PRO A 142 4.73 -8.97 28.58
C PRO A 142 4.15 -10.38 28.46
N PHE A 143 4.65 -11.19 27.52
CA PHE A 143 4.26 -12.56 27.27
C PHE A 143 5.47 -13.50 27.23
N LYS A 144 5.21 -14.81 27.25
CA LYS A 144 6.24 -15.85 27.21
C LYS A 144 5.96 -16.83 26.09
N PHE A 145 7.03 -17.29 25.47
CA PHE A 145 7.05 -18.29 24.42
C PHE A 145 8.30 -19.17 24.58
N ASP A 146 8.28 -20.35 23.97
CA ASP A 146 9.39 -21.30 24.00
C ASP A 146 10.33 -21.11 22.80
N GLU A 147 9.76 -20.86 21.63
CA GLU A 147 10.43 -20.77 20.33
C GLU A 147 9.71 -19.73 19.46
N GLU A 148 10.36 -19.23 18.41
CA GLU A 148 9.76 -18.23 17.52
C GLU A 148 9.98 -18.54 16.04
N PHE A 149 9.08 -18.02 15.20
CA PHE A 149 9.19 -18.03 13.75
C PHE A 149 8.97 -16.64 13.20
N THR A 150 9.71 -16.31 12.13
CA THR A 150 9.41 -15.17 11.26
C THR A 150 8.84 -15.68 9.94
N VAL A 151 7.70 -15.13 9.56
CA VAL A 151 6.92 -15.50 8.39
C VAL A 151 6.66 -14.24 7.55
N THR A 152 7.01 -14.30 6.27
CA THR A 152 6.69 -13.26 5.29
C THR A 152 5.64 -13.76 4.31
N LEU A 153 4.64 -12.92 4.06
CA LEU A 153 3.63 -13.09 3.01
C LEU A 153 3.94 -12.08 1.92
N SER A 154 3.91 -12.49 0.66
CA SER A 154 4.09 -11.55 -0.45
C SER A 154 3.32 -11.94 -1.69
N ASP A 155 3.05 -10.97 -2.54
CA ASP A 155 2.75 -11.18 -3.94
C ASP A 155 4.04 -11.22 -4.78
N TRP A 156 3.93 -11.88 -5.92
CA TRP A 156 5.05 -12.15 -6.81
C TRP A 156 4.67 -11.93 -8.26
N TYR A 157 5.49 -11.15 -8.95
CA TYR A 157 5.38 -10.86 -10.37
C TYR A 157 6.48 -11.61 -11.14
N HIS A 158 6.24 -11.93 -12.41
CA HIS A 158 7.25 -12.49 -13.32
C HIS A 158 8.01 -11.39 -14.07
N ASP A 159 7.35 -10.27 -14.31
CA ASP A 159 7.94 -9.10 -14.95
C ASP A 159 8.52 -8.13 -13.91
N MET A 160 9.49 -7.33 -14.34
CA MET A 160 10.10 -6.29 -13.52
C MET A 160 9.11 -5.15 -13.30
N VAL A 161 9.20 -4.48 -12.17
CA VAL A 161 8.32 -3.34 -11.88
C VAL A 161 8.48 -2.21 -12.89
N GLU A 162 9.66 -2.03 -13.47
CA GLU A 162 9.88 -1.04 -14.54
C GLU A 162 8.96 -1.29 -15.75
N ASP A 163 8.84 -2.54 -16.21
CA ASP A 163 8.00 -2.90 -17.34
C ASP A 163 6.52 -2.73 -16.96
N LEU A 164 6.11 -3.28 -15.82
CA LEU A 164 4.75 -3.17 -15.29
C LEU A 164 4.31 -1.71 -15.06
N SER A 165 5.22 -0.86 -14.58
CA SER A 165 4.94 0.57 -14.33
C SER A 165 4.60 1.31 -15.62
N SER A 166 5.23 0.93 -16.74
CA SER A 166 4.98 1.53 -18.04
C SER A 166 3.61 1.13 -18.63
N GLU A 167 3.14 -0.06 -18.29
CA GLU A 167 1.81 -0.56 -18.64
C GLU A 167 0.72 0.02 -17.72
N PHE A 168 1.01 0.11 -16.42
CA PHE A 168 0.15 0.70 -15.41
C PHE A 168 -0.10 2.19 -15.68
N MET A 169 0.95 2.98 -15.80
CA MET A 169 0.89 4.42 -16.13
C MET A 169 0.76 4.62 -17.63
N SER A 170 -0.38 4.22 -18.20
CA SER A 170 -0.61 4.23 -19.64
C SER A 170 -1.97 4.82 -20.03
N VAL A 171 -2.03 5.47 -21.19
CA VAL A 171 -3.31 5.88 -21.82
C VAL A 171 -4.19 4.69 -22.22
N TYR A 172 -3.59 3.49 -22.28
CA TYR A 172 -4.30 2.23 -22.54
C TYR A 172 -4.82 1.57 -21.26
N ASN A 173 -4.50 2.13 -20.09
CA ASN A 173 -5.04 1.73 -18.78
C ASN A 173 -5.81 2.89 -18.11
N PRO A 174 -6.87 3.42 -18.74
CA PRO A 174 -7.60 4.59 -18.23
C PRO A 174 -8.43 4.29 -16.97
N THR A 175 -8.59 3.03 -16.59
CA THR A 175 -9.20 2.64 -15.31
C THR A 175 -8.21 2.77 -14.17
N GLY A 176 -6.90 2.79 -14.45
CA GLY A 176 -5.87 2.66 -13.42
C GLY A 176 -5.81 1.27 -12.83
N ALA A 177 -6.13 0.23 -13.62
CA ALA A 177 -6.10 -1.15 -13.17
C ALA A 177 -4.70 -1.54 -12.72
N GLU A 178 -4.55 -2.03 -11.49
CA GLU A 178 -3.26 -2.44 -10.98
C GLU A 178 -2.78 -3.73 -11.66
N PRO A 179 -1.46 -3.87 -11.90
CA PRO A 179 -0.90 -5.12 -12.37
C PRO A 179 -1.22 -6.29 -11.42
N ILE A 180 -1.79 -7.35 -11.98
CA ILE A 180 -2.16 -8.55 -11.23
C ILE A 180 -0.90 -9.41 -10.99
N PRO A 181 -0.60 -9.79 -9.73
CA PRO A 181 0.51 -10.71 -9.44
C PRO A 181 0.32 -12.09 -10.07
N ASN A 182 1.43 -12.78 -10.35
CA ASN A 182 1.43 -14.14 -10.88
C ASN A 182 1.32 -15.21 -9.78
N ALA A 183 1.75 -14.89 -8.56
CA ALA A 183 1.72 -15.80 -7.42
C ALA A 183 1.66 -15.06 -6.08
N PHE A 184 1.34 -15.80 -5.02
CA PHE A 184 1.43 -15.35 -3.62
C PHE A 184 2.35 -16.30 -2.86
N LEU A 185 3.41 -15.79 -2.25
CA LEU A 185 4.47 -16.58 -1.64
C LEU A 185 4.38 -16.58 -0.11
N PHE A 186 4.90 -17.64 0.49
CA PHE A 186 5.08 -17.80 1.93
C PHE A 186 6.57 -18.06 2.20
N ASN A 187 7.25 -17.12 2.88
CA ASN A 187 8.71 -17.12 3.05
C ASN A 187 9.46 -17.19 1.72
N ASP A 188 9.02 -16.38 0.75
CA ASP A 188 9.62 -16.30 -0.59
C ASP A 188 9.70 -17.67 -1.33
N THR A 189 8.76 -18.56 -1.05
CA THR A 189 8.61 -19.88 -1.68
C THR A 189 7.16 -20.38 -1.56
N PHE A 190 6.90 -21.58 -2.07
CA PHE A 190 5.69 -22.37 -1.77
C PHE A 190 5.97 -23.56 -0.86
N ASN A 191 4.90 -24.16 -0.34
CA ASN A 191 4.90 -25.48 0.31
C ASN A 191 5.84 -25.56 1.53
N THR A 192 5.85 -24.51 2.34
CA THR A 192 6.73 -24.39 3.51
C THR A 192 6.19 -25.18 4.69
N SER A 193 7.08 -25.83 5.45
CA SER A 193 6.75 -26.46 6.73
C SER A 193 7.43 -25.72 7.88
N LEU A 194 6.67 -25.35 8.91
CA LEU A 194 7.15 -24.83 10.18
C LEU A 194 7.18 -25.98 11.21
N PRO A 195 8.36 -26.56 11.50
CA PRO A 195 8.45 -27.73 12.38
C PRO A 195 8.23 -27.34 13.84
N VAL A 196 7.28 -27.99 14.50
CA VAL A 196 6.92 -27.70 15.90
C VAL A 196 7.08 -28.90 16.81
N LYS A 197 7.30 -28.62 18.10
CA LYS A 197 7.27 -29.61 19.17
C LYS A 197 5.93 -29.57 19.88
N PRO A 198 5.40 -30.72 20.36
CA PRO A 198 4.13 -30.75 21.09
C PRO A 198 4.20 -30.02 22.43
N ASN A 199 3.06 -29.48 22.88
CA ASN A 199 2.89 -28.69 24.11
C ASN A 199 3.89 -27.52 24.28
N LYS A 200 4.22 -26.83 23.20
CA LYS A 200 5.06 -25.64 23.19
C LYS A 200 4.28 -24.43 22.70
N THR A 201 4.63 -23.26 23.23
CA THR A 201 4.07 -21.99 22.78
C THR A 201 5.06 -21.32 21.84
N TYR A 202 4.66 -21.11 20.59
CA TYR A 202 5.45 -20.44 19.57
C TYR A 202 4.99 -18.99 19.42
N LEU A 203 5.95 -18.06 19.36
CA LEU A 203 5.71 -16.71 18.86
C LEU A 203 5.88 -16.72 17.32
N ILE A 204 4.81 -16.49 16.58
CA ILE A 204 4.86 -16.44 15.11
C ILE A 204 4.68 -14.98 14.69
N ARG A 205 5.72 -14.42 14.08
CA ARG A 205 5.76 -13.06 13.55
C ARG A 205 5.40 -13.11 12.07
N ILE A 206 4.27 -12.52 11.69
CA ILE A 206 3.72 -12.58 10.33
C ILE A 206 3.76 -11.18 9.76
N ILE A 207 4.36 -11.03 8.58
CA ILE A 207 4.62 -9.74 7.93
C ILE A 207 4.09 -9.83 6.51
N ASN A 208 3.17 -8.94 6.12
CA ASN A 208 2.79 -8.81 4.72
C ASN A 208 3.73 -7.81 4.01
N ILE A 209 4.67 -8.33 3.23
CA ILE A 209 5.65 -7.55 2.48
C ILE A 209 5.28 -7.44 0.99
N SER A 210 4.02 -7.72 0.62
CA SER A 210 3.46 -7.55 -0.74
C SER A 210 3.67 -6.15 -1.31
N ALA A 211 3.56 -6.02 -2.63
CA ALA A 211 3.48 -4.76 -3.35
C ALA A 211 2.04 -4.21 -3.40
N PHE A 212 1.06 -5.11 -3.44
CA PHE A 212 -0.32 -4.77 -3.76
C PHE A 212 -1.31 -5.51 -2.86
N VAL A 213 -1.20 -6.83 -2.74
CA VAL A 213 -2.33 -7.64 -2.26
C VAL A 213 -2.25 -7.92 -0.75
N GLY A 214 -3.33 -7.57 -0.04
CA GLY A 214 -3.62 -8.02 1.32
C GLY A 214 -3.86 -9.53 1.38
N GLN A 215 -3.56 -10.17 2.51
CA GLN A 215 -3.71 -11.62 2.64
C GLN A 215 -4.38 -12.02 3.95
N TYR A 216 -5.28 -13.00 3.87
CA TYR A 216 -5.85 -13.69 5.02
C TYR A 216 -4.90 -14.80 5.48
N PHE A 217 -4.81 -15.02 6.79
CA PHE A 217 -3.97 -16.05 7.40
C PHE A 217 -4.75 -16.79 8.49
N TYR A 218 -4.72 -18.13 8.45
CA TYR A 218 -5.23 -18.97 9.54
C TYR A 218 -4.52 -20.32 9.58
N ILE A 219 -4.64 -21.04 10.69
CA ILE A 219 -4.03 -22.37 10.87
C ILE A 219 -5.15 -23.34 11.23
N GLU A 220 -5.37 -24.34 10.39
CA GLU A 220 -6.47 -25.28 10.62
C GLU A 220 -6.33 -26.00 11.97
N GLY A 221 -7.45 -26.05 12.69
CA GLY A 221 -7.53 -26.70 13.99
C GLY A 221 -6.75 -25.99 15.12
N HIS A 222 -6.33 -24.74 14.93
CA HIS A 222 -5.68 -23.93 15.95
C HIS A 222 -6.29 -22.53 16.03
N ASN A 223 -6.53 -22.08 17.27
CA ASN A 223 -6.68 -20.67 17.57
C ASN A 223 -5.35 -20.16 18.11
N PHE A 224 -5.18 -18.85 18.12
CA PHE A 224 -3.98 -18.19 18.60
C PHE A 224 -4.35 -16.87 19.29
N LYS A 225 -3.38 -16.33 20.03
CA LYS A 225 -3.52 -15.03 20.69
C LYS A 225 -2.68 -13.99 19.98
N ILE A 226 -3.29 -12.91 19.50
CA ILE A 226 -2.58 -11.71 19.03
C ILE A 226 -1.96 -11.03 20.24
N VAL A 227 -0.66 -10.75 20.18
CA VAL A 227 0.10 -10.11 21.27
C VAL A 227 0.90 -8.88 20.83
N GLU A 228 0.98 -8.64 19.52
CA GLU A 228 1.68 -7.50 18.94
C GLU A 228 1.07 -7.16 17.57
N ILE A 229 0.89 -5.87 17.28
CA ILE A 229 0.67 -5.34 15.94
C ILE A 229 1.68 -4.23 15.65
N ASP A 230 2.40 -4.35 14.54
CA ASP A 230 3.36 -3.33 14.08
C ASP A 230 4.35 -2.82 15.16
N GLY A 231 4.82 -3.71 16.04
CA GLY A 231 5.73 -3.39 17.15
C GLY A 231 5.06 -2.81 18.41
N VAL A 232 3.74 -2.62 18.41
CA VAL A 232 2.96 -2.27 19.59
C VAL A 232 2.40 -3.54 20.23
N TYR A 233 2.80 -3.82 21.48
CA TYR A 233 2.22 -4.92 22.24
C TYR A 233 0.76 -4.67 22.57
N THR A 234 -0.03 -5.74 22.55
CA THR A 234 -1.46 -5.71 22.86
C THR A 234 -1.76 -6.55 24.09
N GLU A 235 -2.87 -6.26 24.76
CA GLU A 235 -3.51 -7.27 25.60
C GLU A 235 -3.81 -8.51 24.73
N PRO A 236 -3.52 -9.74 25.20
CA PRO A 236 -3.70 -10.93 24.38
C PRO A 236 -5.15 -11.10 23.92
N ALA A 237 -5.37 -11.11 22.61
CA ALA A 237 -6.70 -11.27 22.00
C ALA A 237 -6.79 -12.58 21.23
N GLU A 238 -7.82 -13.40 21.51
CA GLU A 238 -8.05 -14.66 20.80
C GLU A 238 -8.55 -14.40 19.38
N ALA A 239 -7.95 -15.08 18.41
CA ALA A 239 -8.34 -15.06 17.01
C ALA A 239 -8.10 -16.44 16.37
N ASP A 240 -8.80 -16.70 15.27
CA ASP A 240 -8.62 -17.87 14.41
C ASP A 240 -8.17 -17.47 13.00
N THR A 241 -8.57 -16.27 12.54
CA THR A 241 -8.24 -15.72 11.23
C THR A 241 -7.75 -14.28 11.34
N LEU A 242 -6.66 -13.98 10.65
CA LEU A 242 -6.12 -12.63 10.48
C LEU A 242 -6.36 -12.14 9.05
N TYR A 243 -6.51 -10.82 8.91
CA TYR A 243 -6.26 -10.12 7.65
C TYR A 243 -5.04 -9.23 7.83
N LEU A 244 -4.10 -9.33 6.89
CA LEU A 244 -2.90 -8.51 6.84
C LEU A 244 -2.96 -7.65 5.59
N GLY A 245 -3.25 -6.36 5.74
CA GLY A 245 -3.01 -5.38 4.69
C GLY A 245 -1.51 -5.31 4.36
N VAL A 246 -1.17 -4.78 3.19
CA VAL A 246 0.24 -4.57 2.83
C VAL A 246 0.94 -3.76 3.92
N ALA A 247 2.17 -4.15 4.26
CA ALA A 247 3.04 -3.58 5.29
C ALA A 247 2.64 -3.82 6.76
N GLN A 248 1.48 -4.45 7.01
CA GLN A 248 1.06 -4.81 8.36
C GLN A 248 1.81 -6.03 8.90
N ARG A 249 2.01 -6.05 10.21
CA ARG A 249 2.61 -7.14 10.97
C ARG A 249 1.73 -7.53 12.15
N TYR A 250 1.73 -8.82 12.44
CA TYR A 250 1.15 -9.40 13.65
C TYR A 250 2.18 -10.32 14.30
N ALA A 251 2.27 -10.31 15.62
CA ALA A 251 2.87 -11.42 16.35
C ALA A 251 1.78 -12.16 17.14
N ILE A 252 1.73 -13.48 16.96
CA ILE A 252 0.75 -14.35 17.60
C ILE A 252 1.43 -15.39 18.49
N LEU A 253 0.78 -15.74 19.59
CA LEU A 253 1.13 -16.91 20.39
C LEU A 253 0.25 -18.09 19.98
N LEU A 254 0.90 -19.14 19.49
CA LEU A 254 0.26 -20.41 19.16
C LEU A 254 0.77 -21.50 20.09
N THR A 255 -0.13 -22.10 20.88
CA THR A 255 0.22 -23.26 21.71
C THR A 255 -0.12 -24.54 20.98
N THR A 256 0.89 -25.36 20.73
CA THR A 256 0.75 -26.61 19.99
C THR A 256 0.07 -27.69 20.81
N LYS A 257 -0.62 -28.60 20.13
CA LYS A 257 -1.28 -29.76 20.71
C LYS A 257 -0.30 -30.79 21.28
N ASN A 258 -0.82 -31.76 22.02
CA ASN A 258 -0.04 -32.86 22.56
C ASN A 258 0.16 -33.98 21.52
N GLU A 259 -0.86 -34.20 20.69
CA GLU A 259 -0.88 -35.19 19.63
C GLU A 259 0.08 -34.79 18.49
N THR A 260 0.83 -35.76 17.95
CA THR A 260 1.86 -35.57 16.92
C THR A 260 1.63 -36.45 15.69
N ASP A 261 0.44 -37.02 15.55
CA ASP A 261 0.10 -37.89 14.43
C ASP A 261 -0.33 -37.12 13.18
N THR A 262 -0.67 -35.83 13.33
CA THR A 262 -1.26 -35.01 12.27
C THR A 262 -0.48 -33.70 12.07
N ASN A 263 -0.14 -33.37 10.82
CA ASN A 263 0.31 -32.03 10.45
C ASN A 263 -0.88 -31.16 10.08
N TYR A 264 -0.82 -29.87 10.38
CA TYR A 264 -1.95 -28.95 10.20
C TYR A 264 -1.67 -27.94 9.09
N PRO A 265 -2.61 -27.71 8.16
CA PRO A 265 -2.48 -26.66 7.16
C PRO A 265 -2.36 -25.27 7.80
N ILE A 266 -1.33 -24.53 7.39
CA ILE A 266 -1.24 -23.08 7.50
C ILE A 266 -1.75 -22.53 6.17
N VAL A 267 -2.83 -21.77 6.23
CA VAL A 267 -3.53 -21.30 5.04
C VAL A 267 -3.32 -19.80 4.87
N THR A 268 -2.96 -19.42 3.64
CA THR A 268 -2.98 -18.03 3.21
C THR A 268 -3.89 -17.86 2.01
N VAL A 269 -4.71 -16.81 2.00
CA VAL A 269 -5.59 -16.48 0.88
C VAL A 269 -5.40 -15.03 0.49
N ALA A 270 -5.06 -14.78 -0.76
CA ALA A 270 -4.97 -13.45 -1.33
C ALA A 270 -6.34 -12.76 -1.38
N ASP A 271 -6.38 -11.46 -1.09
CA ASP A 271 -7.60 -10.68 -1.16
C ASP A 271 -7.99 -10.38 -2.61
N SER A 272 -8.82 -11.25 -3.16
CA SER A 272 -9.36 -11.12 -4.51
C SER A 272 -10.20 -9.86 -4.74
N SER A 273 -10.69 -9.17 -3.71
CA SER A 273 -11.45 -7.93 -3.88
C SER A 273 -10.61 -6.77 -4.39
N LEU A 274 -9.29 -6.85 -4.24
CA LEU A 274 -8.34 -5.88 -4.79
C LEU A 274 -8.04 -6.13 -6.27
N LEU A 275 -8.37 -7.30 -6.82
CA LEU A 275 -8.00 -7.67 -8.18
C LEU A 275 -9.13 -7.31 -9.16
N ASP A 276 -8.84 -6.43 -10.12
CA ASP A 276 -9.79 -6.02 -11.17
C ASP A 276 -10.30 -7.20 -12.02
N THR A 277 -9.41 -8.16 -12.28
CA THR A 277 -9.78 -9.42 -12.92
C THR A 277 -9.02 -10.57 -12.27
N MET A 278 -9.55 -11.79 -12.41
CA MET A 278 -8.94 -13.00 -11.88
C MET A 278 -8.61 -13.96 -13.02
N PRO A 279 -7.34 -14.06 -13.44
CA PRO A 279 -6.91 -15.05 -14.41
C PRO A 279 -7.22 -16.47 -13.91
N PRO A 280 -7.77 -17.39 -14.74
CA PRO A 280 -8.14 -18.73 -14.31
C PRO A 280 -7.01 -19.56 -13.69
N GLU A 281 -5.77 -19.26 -14.05
CA GLU A 281 -4.54 -19.90 -13.57
C GLU A 281 -4.02 -19.33 -12.24
N LEU A 282 -4.50 -18.14 -11.83
CA LEU A 282 -4.03 -17.50 -10.61
C LEU A 282 -4.57 -18.24 -9.38
N ARG A 283 -3.64 -18.82 -8.61
CA ARG A 283 -3.97 -19.50 -7.36
C ARG A 283 -4.02 -18.50 -6.22
N LEU A 284 -5.23 -18.15 -5.79
CA LEU A 284 -5.45 -17.22 -4.68
C LEU A 284 -5.10 -17.81 -3.31
N ASN A 285 -5.13 -19.13 -3.17
CA ASN A 285 -4.90 -19.79 -1.90
C ASN A 285 -3.66 -20.69 -1.94
N ASN A 286 -2.95 -20.70 -0.82
CA ASN A 286 -1.80 -21.56 -0.60
C ASN A 286 -1.95 -22.34 0.69
N THR A 287 -1.46 -23.59 0.65
CA THR A 287 -1.30 -24.43 1.84
C THR A 287 0.17 -24.56 2.16
N ASN A 288 0.51 -24.22 3.39
CA ASN A 288 1.78 -24.49 4.07
C ASN A 288 1.45 -25.40 5.28
N TRP A 289 2.44 -25.79 6.09
CA TRP A 289 2.19 -26.74 7.20
C TRP A 289 2.82 -26.34 8.51
N LEU A 290 2.04 -26.46 9.57
CA LEU A 290 2.52 -26.59 10.93
C LEU A 290 2.87 -28.07 11.15
N GLU A 291 4.16 -28.38 11.08
CA GLU A 291 4.65 -29.76 11.00
C GLU A 291 4.95 -30.31 12.39
N TYR A 292 4.06 -31.16 12.90
CA TYR A 292 4.25 -31.91 14.15
C TYR A 292 5.07 -33.18 13.93
N ASN A 293 4.97 -33.77 12.73
CA ASN A 293 5.65 -35.01 12.39
C ASN A 293 5.99 -35.07 10.91
N LYS A 294 7.29 -35.01 10.62
CA LYS A 294 7.87 -35.09 9.27
C LYS A 294 7.49 -36.36 8.48
N ASN A 295 7.10 -37.43 9.16
CA ASN A 295 6.71 -38.69 8.52
C ASN A 295 5.19 -38.86 8.35
N ALA A 296 4.40 -37.95 8.92
CA ALA A 296 2.95 -37.91 8.68
C ALA A 296 2.65 -37.17 7.38
N ASP A 297 1.44 -37.37 6.85
CA ASP A 297 1.01 -36.68 5.63
C ASP A 297 0.96 -35.17 5.84
N HIS A 298 1.18 -34.41 4.76
CA HIS A 298 1.01 -32.97 4.67
C HIS A 298 -0.32 -32.69 3.96
N PRO A 299 -1.46 -32.68 4.68
CA PRO A 299 -2.77 -32.55 4.05
C PRO A 299 -2.91 -31.19 3.36
N GLN A 300 -3.54 -31.15 2.19
CA GLN A 300 -3.91 -29.89 1.56
C GLN A 300 -5.16 -29.32 2.25
N ALA A 301 -5.21 -28.01 2.45
CA ALA A 301 -6.41 -27.37 2.95
C ALA A 301 -7.52 -27.44 1.89
N THR A 302 -8.75 -27.74 2.31
CA THR A 302 -9.91 -27.70 1.40
C THR A 302 -10.48 -26.29 1.39
N ILE A 303 -9.92 -25.43 0.55
CA ILE A 303 -10.27 -24.02 0.48
C ILE A 303 -11.21 -23.79 -0.70
N ASN A 304 -12.51 -23.82 -0.43
CA ASN A 304 -13.55 -23.52 -1.43
C ASN A 304 -13.82 -22.01 -1.50
N VAL A 305 -12.77 -21.19 -1.63
CA VAL A 305 -12.90 -19.73 -1.71
C VAL A 305 -13.02 -19.36 -3.18
N THR A 306 -14.24 -19.14 -3.64
CA THR A 306 -14.51 -18.48 -4.93
C THR A 306 -14.40 -16.96 -4.84
N ASP A 307 -14.50 -16.43 -3.62
CA ASP A 307 -14.48 -15.00 -3.30
C ASP A 307 -13.92 -14.78 -1.88
N SER A 308 -12.82 -14.04 -1.76
CA SER A 308 -12.15 -13.75 -0.49
C SER A 308 -13.05 -13.00 0.50
N LYS A 309 -14.07 -12.27 0.02
CA LYS A 309 -15.01 -11.49 0.85
C LYS A 309 -15.82 -12.34 1.83
N SER A 310 -15.85 -13.66 1.62
CA SER A 310 -16.52 -14.61 2.53
C SER A 310 -15.70 -14.96 3.78
N ILE A 311 -14.40 -14.62 3.81
CA ILE A 311 -13.53 -14.85 4.96
C ILE A 311 -13.71 -13.71 5.95
N VAL A 312 -14.01 -14.06 7.20
CA VAL A 312 -14.25 -13.09 8.29
C VAL A 312 -13.03 -13.05 9.20
N PRO A 313 -12.16 -12.02 9.09
CA PRO A 313 -10.98 -11.90 9.95
C PRO A 313 -11.31 -11.26 11.29
N PHE A 314 -10.38 -11.38 12.24
CA PHE A 314 -10.38 -10.56 13.44
C PHE A 314 -10.27 -9.06 13.09
N ASP A 315 -11.07 -8.23 13.74
CA ASP A 315 -11.02 -6.77 13.59
C ASP A 315 -9.95 -6.15 14.52
N ASP A 316 -8.87 -5.66 13.92
CA ASP A 316 -7.72 -5.07 14.58
C ASP A 316 -7.97 -3.76 15.34
N ILE A 317 -9.06 -3.02 15.06
CA ILE A 317 -9.42 -1.82 15.82
C ILE A 317 -9.83 -2.16 17.26
N ASN A 318 -10.25 -3.41 17.50
CA ASN A 318 -10.66 -3.90 18.81
C ASN A 318 -9.48 -4.31 19.70
N LEU A 319 -8.25 -4.25 19.19
CA LEU A 319 -7.06 -4.51 20.00
C LEU A 319 -6.83 -3.37 21.00
N VAL A 320 -6.42 -3.75 22.21
CA VAL A 320 -6.09 -2.81 23.28
C VAL A 320 -4.57 -2.80 23.46
N SER A 321 -3.95 -1.64 23.28
CA SER A 321 -2.50 -1.47 23.49
C SER A 321 -2.14 -1.78 24.96
N SER A 322 -1.13 -2.62 25.18
CA SER A 322 -0.78 -3.11 26.53
C SER A 322 -0.14 -2.04 27.42
N ASP A 323 0.34 -0.94 26.84
CA ASP A 323 0.86 0.21 27.60
C ASP A 323 -0.25 1.07 28.20
N GLY A 324 -1.52 0.80 27.86
CA GLY A 324 -2.68 1.48 28.40
C GLY A 324 -2.78 2.95 27.98
N MET A 325 -2.14 3.35 26.88
CA MET A 325 -2.23 4.74 26.40
C MET A 325 -3.69 5.08 26.07
N GLU A 326 -4.29 5.94 26.91
CA GLU A 326 -5.66 6.41 26.69
C GLU A 326 -5.76 7.22 25.39
N LEU A 327 -6.99 7.33 24.88
CA LEU A 327 -7.35 8.19 23.75
C LEU A 327 -6.71 9.58 23.91
N LEU A 328 -6.00 10.01 22.87
CA LEU A 328 -5.44 11.35 22.79
C LEU A 328 -6.55 12.41 22.91
N PRO A 329 -6.27 13.57 23.53
CA PRO A 329 -7.26 14.62 23.71
C PRO A 329 -7.74 15.19 22.37
N GLU A 330 -8.67 16.13 22.43
CA GLU A 330 -9.15 16.82 21.22
C GLU A 330 -7.99 17.42 20.42
N PRO A 331 -8.04 17.34 19.08
CA PRO A 331 -6.91 17.70 18.24
C PRO A 331 -6.68 19.21 18.23
N ASP A 332 -5.41 19.60 18.25
CA ASP A 332 -4.96 20.96 17.96
C ASP A 332 -5.06 21.26 16.45
N MET A 333 -4.91 20.21 15.61
CA MET A 333 -5.04 20.28 14.17
C MET A 333 -5.83 19.09 13.61
N GLU A 334 -6.80 19.37 12.76
CA GLU A 334 -7.51 18.35 11.99
C GLU A 334 -7.13 18.44 10.50
N VAL A 335 -6.76 17.30 9.92
CA VAL A 335 -6.40 17.14 8.51
C VAL A 335 -7.42 16.21 7.86
N ASN A 336 -8.25 16.77 6.99
CA ASN A 336 -9.25 16.01 6.23
C ASN A 336 -8.74 15.75 4.82
N VAL A 337 -8.61 14.48 4.44
CA VAL A 337 -8.21 14.06 3.10
C VAL A 337 -9.18 13.03 2.54
N THR A 338 -9.38 13.08 1.23
CA THR A 338 -10.20 12.11 0.50
C THR A 338 -9.36 11.42 -0.57
N VAL A 339 -9.38 10.08 -0.57
CA VAL A 339 -8.78 9.24 -1.60
C VAL A 339 -9.64 9.26 -2.85
N ILE A 340 -9.03 9.61 -3.98
CA ILE A 340 -9.68 9.64 -5.30
C ILE A 340 -8.73 9.02 -6.32
N MET A 341 -9.26 8.21 -7.23
CA MET A 341 -8.57 7.75 -8.45
C MET A 341 -9.17 8.47 -9.66
N ASN A 342 -8.36 9.12 -10.49
CA ASN A 342 -8.87 9.84 -11.66
C ASN A 342 -7.83 10.05 -12.76
N ASN A 343 -8.29 10.31 -13.98
CA ASN A 343 -7.44 10.58 -15.13
C ASN A 343 -7.06 12.06 -15.24
N LEU A 344 -5.80 12.31 -15.59
CA LEU A 344 -5.31 13.64 -15.93
C LEU A 344 -5.23 13.86 -17.45
N ASN A 345 -4.87 15.06 -17.88
CA ASN A 345 -4.92 15.49 -19.29
C ASN A 345 -3.92 14.78 -20.22
N ASN A 346 -2.95 14.05 -19.65
CA ASN A 346 -2.08 13.14 -20.38
C ASN A 346 -2.75 11.79 -20.67
N GLY A 347 -3.95 11.53 -20.12
CA GLY A 347 -4.75 10.34 -20.32
C GLY A 347 -4.40 9.16 -19.39
N GLN A 348 -3.47 9.35 -18.46
CA GLN A 348 -3.09 8.35 -17.46
C GLN A 348 -3.92 8.52 -16.18
N SER A 349 -4.13 7.43 -15.45
CA SER A 349 -4.79 7.43 -14.14
C SER A 349 -3.80 7.78 -13.03
N TYR A 350 -4.23 8.60 -12.09
CA TYR A 350 -3.47 9.05 -10.94
C TYR A 350 -4.29 8.86 -9.66
N ALA A 351 -3.58 8.70 -8.55
CA ALA A 351 -4.17 8.66 -7.22
C ALA A 351 -3.97 10.02 -6.53
N PHE A 352 -4.97 10.43 -5.75
CA PHE A 352 -5.02 11.75 -5.13
C PHE A 352 -5.40 11.65 -3.66
N LEU A 353 -4.77 12.52 -2.87
CA LEU A 353 -5.36 12.99 -1.62
C LEU A 353 -5.96 14.37 -1.89
N ASN A 354 -7.28 14.49 -1.75
CA ASN A 354 -8.06 15.63 -2.21
C ASN A 354 -7.87 15.85 -3.72
N ASN A 355 -7.30 16.99 -4.12
CA ASN A 355 -7.06 17.34 -5.52
C ASN A 355 -5.57 17.27 -5.91
N ILE A 356 -4.71 16.71 -5.05
CA ILE A 356 -3.26 16.65 -5.23
C ILE A 356 -2.82 15.20 -5.39
N SER A 357 -2.14 14.92 -6.50
CA SER A 357 -1.36 13.71 -6.72
C SER A 357 0.09 14.04 -6.40
N PHE A 358 0.66 13.29 -5.46
CA PHE A 358 2.00 13.54 -4.95
C PHE A 358 3.02 13.56 -6.09
N THR A 359 3.74 14.68 -6.20
CA THR A 359 4.80 14.84 -7.18
C THR A 359 6.10 15.13 -6.46
N THR A 360 7.09 14.27 -6.68
CA THR A 360 8.42 14.36 -6.10
C THR A 360 9.06 15.75 -6.33
N PRO A 361 9.52 16.45 -5.27
CA PRO A 361 10.14 17.77 -5.40
C PRO A 361 11.54 17.67 -6.02
N LYS A 362 12.11 18.80 -6.45
CA LYS A 362 13.49 18.82 -6.99
C LYS A 362 14.58 18.71 -5.92
N VAL A 363 14.24 19.04 -4.68
CA VAL A 363 15.11 18.97 -3.49
C VAL A 363 14.38 18.12 -2.45
N PRO A 364 15.03 17.15 -1.80
CA PRO A 364 14.38 16.40 -0.73
C PRO A 364 13.77 17.32 0.32
N SER A 365 12.54 17.05 0.75
CA SER A 365 11.79 17.94 1.65
C SER A 365 12.51 18.24 2.97
N LEU A 366 13.21 17.26 3.53
CA LEU A 366 14.08 17.47 4.70
C LEU A 366 15.22 18.45 4.39
N TYR A 367 15.83 18.37 3.20
CA TYR A 367 16.93 19.26 2.83
C TYR A 367 16.45 20.67 2.50
N THR A 368 15.21 20.80 2.01
CA THR A 368 14.51 22.09 1.95
C THR A 368 14.39 22.70 3.35
N ALA A 369 13.87 21.97 4.34
CA ALA A 369 13.76 22.45 5.73
C ALA A 369 15.14 22.86 6.29
N MET A 370 16.14 22.01 6.14
CA MET A 370 17.46 22.21 6.72
C MET A 370 18.28 23.33 6.05
N SER A 371 17.90 23.76 4.83
CA SER A 371 18.54 24.86 4.11
C SER A 371 17.78 26.18 4.15
N ALA A 372 16.50 26.17 4.54
CA ALA A 372 15.67 27.36 4.67
C ALA A 372 16.06 28.24 5.86
N GLY A 373 15.77 29.55 5.77
CA GLY A 373 15.85 30.47 6.91
C GLY A 373 14.87 30.11 8.03
N ASP A 374 15.20 30.47 9.27
CA ASP A 374 14.37 30.14 10.46
C ASP A 374 12.96 30.76 10.38
N ASP A 375 12.83 31.89 9.69
CA ASP A 375 11.59 32.60 9.42
C ASP A 375 10.72 31.94 8.33
N LEU A 376 11.31 31.07 7.51
CA LEU A 376 10.64 30.42 6.38
C LEU A 376 10.36 28.93 6.61
N VAL A 377 11.05 28.28 7.54
CA VAL A 377 10.97 26.82 7.70
C VAL A 377 9.56 26.31 8.05
N SER A 378 8.73 27.14 8.70
CA SER A 378 7.30 26.81 8.96
C SER A 378 6.36 27.19 7.82
N ASN A 379 6.84 27.81 6.74
CA ASN A 379 6.00 28.16 5.61
C ASN A 379 5.81 26.94 4.72
N LYS A 380 4.60 26.37 4.74
CA LYS A 380 4.28 25.18 3.93
C LYS A 380 4.60 25.33 2.43
N GLY A 381 4.57 26.55 1.89
CA GLY A 381 4.83 26.81 0.48
C GLY A 381 6.22 26.40 0.02
N ILE A 382 7.26 26.49 0.86
CA ILE A 382 8.64 26.18 0.44
C ILE A 382 8.81 24.69 0.09
N TYR A 383 7.96 23.82 0.64
CA TYR A 383 7.98 22.38 0.42
C TYR A 383 7.31 21.96 -0.88
N GLY A 384 6.65 22.88 -1.59
CA GLY A 384 6.00 22.62 -2.88
C GLY A 384 4.51 22.32 -2.72
N GLU A 385 3.73 22.71 -3.70
CA GLU A 385 2.28 22.49 -3.71
C GLU A 385 1.94 21.00 -3.83
N PHE A 386 2.63 20.32 -4.75
CA PHE A 386 2.34 18.94 -5.13
C PHE A 386 3.01 17.89 -4.23
N THR A 387 3.75 18.30 -3.20
CA THR A 387 4.15 17.37 -2.12
C THR A 387 3.08 17.26 -1.03
N HIS A 388 2.00 18.03 -1.16
CA HIS A 388 0.88 18.12 -0.23
C HIS A 388 1.33 18.33 1.24
N PRO A 389 2.10 19.39 1.56
CA PRO A 389 2.72 19.54 2.87
C PRO A 389 1.75 20.06 3.94
N MET A 390 1.78 19.40 5.10
CA MET A 390 1.18 19.88 6.35
C MET A 390 2.29 20.20 7.35
N VAL A 391 2.37 21.44 7.82
CA VAL A 391 3.37 21.86 8.81
C VAL A 391 2.74 21.79 10.20
N LEU A 392 3.36 21.05 11.11
CA LEU A 392 2.86 20.78 12.45
C LEU A 392 3.73 21.48 13.50
N ASN A 393 3.13 22.03 14.56
CA ASN A 393 3.91 22.51 15.69
C ASN A 393 4.31 21.34 16.60
N HIS A 394 5.36 21.57 17.41
CA HIS A 394 5.82 20.56 18.34
C HIS A 394 4.74 20.27 19.41
N ASN A 395 4.39 19.00 19.55
CA ASN A 395 3.37 18.43 20.43
C ASN A 395 1.92 18.78 20.08
N ASP A 396 1.64 19.26 18.86
CA ASP A 396 0.26 19.31 18.38
C ASP A 396 -0.33 17.88 18.40
N VAL A 397 -1.54 17.74 18.93
CA VAL A 397 -2.35 16.54 18.71
C VAL A 397 -3.00 16.65 17.34
N VAL A 398 -2.61 15.79 16.42
CA VAL A 398 -3.07 15.83 15.03
C VAL A 398 -4.11 14.73 14.82
N GLN A 399 -5.30 15.12 14.39
CA GLN A 399 -6.33 14.20 13.90
C GLN A 399 -6.28 14.17 12.38
N VAL A 400 -6.18 12.99 11.80
CA VAL A 400 -6.27 12.79 10.35
C VAL A 400 -7.51 11.97 10.06
N VAL A 401 -8.40 12.53 9.24
CA VAL A 401 -9.57 11.86 8.72
C VAL A 401 -9.28 11.51 7.28
N VAL A 402 -9.28 10.21 6.98
CA VAL A 402 -9.07 9.70 5.62
C VAL A 402 -10.40 9.13 5.15
N ASN A 403 -11.01 9.80 4.17
CA ASN A 403 -12.23 9.34 3.53
C ASN A 403 -11.87 8.60 2.24
N ASN A 404 -12.54 7.49 1.97
CA ASN A 404 -12.36 6.74 0.74
C ASN A 404 -13.48 7.05 -0.24
N ALA A 405 -13.16 7.69 -1.36
CA ALA A 405 -14.07 7.81 -2.50
C ALA A 405 -13.72 6.83 -3.63
N ASP A 406 -12.90 5.82 -3.33
CA ASP A 406 -12.58 4.70 -4.18
C ASP A 406 -13.23 3.39 -3.66
N THR A 407 -13.50 2.48 -4.59
CA THR A 407 -14.11 1.17 -4.29
C THR A 407 -13.10 0.13 -3.82
N GLY A 408 -11.80 0.38 -3.95
CA GLY A 408 -10.73 -0.43 -3.37
C GLY A 408 -10.49 -0.13 -1.90
N SER A 409 -9.76 -1.01 -1.22
CA SER A 409 -9.24 -0.75 0.12
C SER A 409 -7.78 -0.30 0.05
N HIS A 410 -7.34 0.53 0.99
CA HIS A 410 -6.00 1.13 0.95
C HIS A 410 -5.29 1.02 2.31
N PRO A 411 -4.16 0.30 2.43
CA PRO A 411 -3.34 0.32 3.64
C PRO A 411 -2.58 1.65 3.75
N PHE A 412 -3.01 2.56 4.62
CA PHE A 412 -2.31 3.81 4.86
C PHE A 412 -1.25 3.65 5.94
N HIS A 413 -0.03 4.08 5.60
CA HIS A 413 1.15 4.06 6.45
C HIS A 413 1.63 5.48 6.77
N LEU A 414 2.05 5.72 8.02
CA LEU A 414 2.69 6.95 8.47
C LEU A 414 4.12 6.66 8.96
N HIS A 415 5.11 7.30 8.35
CA HIS A 415 6.48 7.21 8.83
C HIS A 415 6.64 7.93 10.18
N GLY A 416 7.62 7.49 10.98
CA GLY A 416 8.04 8.19 12.21
C GLY A 416 7.14 8.00 13.43
N HIS A 417 5.95 7.40 13.27
CA HIS A 417 4.92 7.33 14.31
C HIS A 417 4.16 6.01 14.31
N ASN A 418 3.69 5.58 15.48
CA ASN A 418 2.48 4.77 15.56
C ASN A 418 1.32 5.70 15.94
N PHE A 419 0.20 5.62 15.22
CA PHE A 419 -0.99 6.43 15.45
C PHE A 419 -2.14 5.61 16.05
N GLN A 420 -2.98 6.26 16.84
CA GLN A 420 -4.23 5.68 17.35
C GLN A 420 -5.26 5.69 16.24
N VAL A 421 -5.92 4.57 15.94
CA VAL A 421 -7.16 4.60 15.13
C VAL A 421 -8.34 4.57 16.06
N ILE A 422 -9.17 5.61 15.97
CA ILE A 422 -10.24 5.89 16.93
C ILE A 422 -11.63 5.63 16.32
N ASP A 423 -11.73 5.59 15.01
CA ASP A 423 -12.93 5.15 14.29
C ASP A 423 -12.55 4.57 12.92
N ARG A 424 -13.31 3.59 12.46
CA ARG A 424 -13.27 3.02 11.11
C ARG A 424 -14.67 2.57 10.74
N GLN A 425 -15.14 2.99 9.58
CA GLN A 425 -16.41 2.51 9.04
C GLN A 425 -16.29 2.19 7.55
N PRO A 426 -16.77 1.01 7.11
CA PRO A 426 -17.25 -0.11 7.92
C PRO A 426 -16.13 -0.79 8.74
N PRO A 427 -16.47 -1.52 9.82
CA PRO A 427 -15.49 -2.31 10.58
C PRO A 427 -14.97 -3.49 9.76
N TYR A 428 -13.85 -4.09 10.20
CA TYR A 428 -13.41 -5.36 9.65
C TYR A 428 -14.40 -6.47 10.03
N GLY A 429 -14.34 -7.58 9.29
CA GLY A 429 -15.21 -8.73 9.50
C GLY A 429 -16.33 -8.77 8.47
N GLU A 430 -17.52 -9.21 8.90
CA GLU A 430 -18.67 -9.48 8.03
C GLU A 430 -19.12 -8.24 7.22
N HIS A 431 -18.92 -7.05 7.77
CA HIS A 431 -19.45 -5.79 7.25
C HIS A 431 -18.44 -4.97 6.43
N PHE A 432 -17.19 -5.44 6.29
CA PHE A 432 -16.11 -4.63 5.69
C PHE A 432 -16.39 -4.17 4.25
N PHE A 433 -17.25 -4.89 3.53
CA PHE A 433 -17.62 -4.60 2.15
C PHE A 433 -19.04 -4.03 1.99
N ASP A 434 -19.70 -3.65 3.09
CA ASP A 434 -21.10 -3.19 3.07
C ASP A 434 -21.31 -1.93 2.20
N PHE A 435 -20.28 -1.08 2.08
CA PHE A 435 -20.36 0.17 1.29
C PHE A 435 -19.88 0.02 -0.15
N LEU A 436 -19.41 -1.17 -0.56
CA LEU A 436 -18.78 -1.38 -1.87
C LEU A 436 -19.70 -0.99 -3.06
N ASN A 437 -21.01 -1.24 -2.94
CA ASN A 437 -21.99 -0.96 -4.00
C ASN A 437 -22.79 0.35 -3.79
N GLY A 438 -22.40 1.17 -2.81
CA GLY A 438 -23.07 2.42 -2.45
C GLY A 438 -22.26 3.66 -2.80
N ASP A 439 -22.83 4.84 -2.50
CA ASP A 439 -22.07 6.09 -2.49
C ASP A 439 -21.06 6.08 -1.34
N PRO A 440 -19.87 6.71 -1.50
CA PRO A 440 -18.92 6.90 -0.41
C PRO A 440 -19.57 7.50 0.84
N VAL A 441 -19.27 6.92 2.00
CA VAL A 441 -19.74 7.38 3.31
C VAL A 441 -18.58 8.08 4.00
N PRO A 442 -18.50 9.43 3.94
CA PRO A 442 -17.45 10.17 4.63
C PRO A 442 -17.70 10.19 6.15
N TYR A 443 -16.65 10.47 6.91
CA TYR A 443 -16.76 10.73 8.33
C TYR A 443 -17.62 11.96 8.63
N ASP A 444 -18.55 11.84 9.58
CA ASP A 444 -19.33 12.95 10.12
C ASP A 444 -19.01 13.13 11.62
N PRO A 445 -18.38 14.24 12.03
CA PRO A 445 -18.05 14.49 13.44
C PRO A 445 -19.28 14.65 14.34
N ASN A 446 -20.50 14.75 13.80
CA ASN A 446 -21.74 14.78 14.58
C ASN A 446 -22.47 13.43 14.61
N ASN A 447 -22.02 12.45 13.81
CA ASN A 447 -22.68 11.16 13.66
C ASN A 447 -21.64 10.05 13.44
N HIS A 448 -20.89 9.76 14.50
CA HIS A 448 -19.84 8.74 14.51
C HIS A 448 -19.99 7.80 15.70
N THR A 449 -19.24 6.69 15.69
CA THR A 449 -19.25 5.74 16.81
C THR A 449 -18.48 6.32 18.00
N ALA A 450 -18.85 5.93 19.22
CA ALA A 450 -18.12 6.40 20.40
C ALA A 450 -16.67 5.89 20.35
N PHE A 451 -15.72 6.83 20.45
CA PHE A 451 -14.30 6.48 20.39
C PHE A 451 -13.88 5.54 21.52
N PRO A 452 -12.97 4.59 21.26
CA PRO A 452 -12.48 3.66 22.27
C PRO A 452 -11.68 4.40 23.34
N LYS A 453 -11.79 3.93 24.59
CA LYS A 453 -11.04 4.51 25.72
C LYS A 453 -9.53 4.35 25.56
N VAL A 454 -9.09 3.17 25.11
CA VAL A 454 -7.70 2.82 24.82
C VAL A 454 -7.69 2.31 23.38
N PRO A 455 -7.44 3.17 22.39
CA PRO A 455 -7.48 2.80 20.98
C PRO A 455 -6.37 1.80 20.61
N ALA A 456 -6.62 1.01 19.57
CA ALA A 456 -5.56 0.29 18.87
C ALA A 456 -4.55 1.30 18.29
N ARG A 457 -3.26 0.96 18.37
CA ARG A 457 -2.17 1.82 17.90
C ARG A 457 -1.18 1.01 17.07
N ARG A 458 -0.85 1.50 15.87
CA ARG A 458 0.08 0.88 14.92
C ARG A 458 0.53 1.90 13.87
N ASP A 459 1.38 1.49 12.92
CA ASP A 459 1.88 2.39 11.87
C ASP A 459 1.20 2.21 10.50
N THR A 460 0.39 1.15 10.31
CA THR A 460 -0.37 0.94 9.08
C THR A 460 -1.79 0.46 9.36
N PHE A 461 -2.82 1.14 8.86
CA PHE A 461 -4.21 0.69 8.91
C PHE A 461 -4.86 0.69 7.53
N VAL A 462 -5.77 -0.25 7.31
CA VAL A 462 -6.50 -0.32 6.05
C VAL A 462 -7.75 0.55 6.11
N LEU A 463 -7.81 1.49 5.18
CA LEU A 463 -8.98 2.26 4.81
C LEU A 463 -9.97 1.36 4.07
N PRO A 464 -11.19 1.18 4.57
CA PRO A 464 -12.19 0.33 3.93
C PRO A 464 -12.72 0.94 2.62
N PRO A 465 -13.23 0.12 1.68
CA PRO A 465 -13.91 0.57 0.46
C PRO A 465 -15.04 1.56 0.76
N ASN A 466 -15.09 2.69 0.06
CA ASN A 466 -16.16 3.71 0.19
C ASN A 466 -16.43 4.19 1.63
N GLY A 467 -15.49 3.99 2.55
CA GLY A 467 -15.65 4.29 3.98
C GLY A 467 -14.66 5.33 4.49
N TYR A 468 -14.28 5.24 5.76
CA TYR A 468 -13.27 6.13 6.35
C TYR A 468 -12.49 5.47 7.48
N ILE A 469 -11.35 6.09 7.82
CA ILE A 469 -10.64 5.93 9.09
C ILE A 469 -10.40 7.30 9.73
N VAL A 470 -10.43 7.34 11.06
CA VAL A 470 -10.03 8.52 11.86
C VAL A 470 -8.87 8.11 12.76
N MET A 471 -7.76 8.84 12.67
CA MET A 471 -6.57 8.58 13.46
C MET A 471 -6.06 9.80 14.20
N ARG A 472 -5.39 9.59 15.34
CA ARG A 472 -4.71 10.62 16.13
C ARG A 472 -3.25 10.24 16.42
N PHE A 473 -2.35 11.22 16.33
CA PHE A 473 -0.97 11.11 16.81
C PHE A 473 -0.51 12.44 17.39
N VAL A 474 0.64 12.43 18.08
CA VAL A 474 1.25 13.64 18.65
C VAL A 474 2.48 13.98 17.82
N ALA A 475 2.63 15.25 17.45
CA ALA A 475 3.79 15.78 16.74
C ALA A 475 5.03 15.93 17.67
N ASP A 476 5.49 14.84 18.28
CA ASP A 476 6.59 14.79 19.25
C ASP A 476 7.97 14.37 18.68
N ASN A 477 8.03 14.05 17.40
CA ASN A 477 9.18 13.55 16.66
C ASN A 477 9.56 14.47 15.46
N PRO A 478 10.34 15.55 15.70
CA PRO A 478 10.67 16.52 14.66
C PRO A 478 11.35 15.88 13.43
N GLY A 479 10.76 16.07 12.26
CA GLY A 479 11.14 15.36 11.04
C GLY A 479 10.19 15.65 9.88
N VAL A 480 10.56 15.20 8.68
CA VAL A 480 9.63 15.18 7.54
C VAL A 480 9.20 13.74 7.33
N TRP A 481 7.90 13.49 7.49
CA TRP A 481 7.32 12.15 7.48
C TRP A 481 6.31 12.03 6.35
N ILE A 482 6.50 11.03 5.50
CA ILE A 482 5.53 10.73 4.43
C ILE A 482 4.36 9.93 5.01
N PHE A 483 3.16 10.26 4.56
CA PHE A 483 1.91 9.56 4.82
C PHE A 483 1.33 9.11 3.49
N HIS A 484 1.19 7.80 3.29
CA HIS A 484 0.85 7.28 1.97
C HIS A 484 0.13 5.92 2.01
N CYS A 485 -0.51 5.57 0.90
CA CYS A 485 -0.94 4.19 0.68
C CYS A 485 0.28 3.30 0.43
N HIS A 486 0.30 2.13 1.05
CA HIS A 486 1.38 1.15 0.93
C HIS A 486 1.17 0.13 -0.20
N ILE A 487 0.14 0.33 -1.03
CA ILE A 487 0.08 -0.31 -2.35
C ILE A 487 1.05 0.46 -3.25
N ASP A 488 2.11 -0.21 -3.71
CA ASP A 488 3.22 0.43 -4.43
C ASP A 488 2.73 1.10 -5.73
N TRP A 489 1.74 0.50 -6.41
CA TRP A 489 1.07 1.09 -7.57
C TRP A 489 0.34 2.40 -7.23
N HIS A 490 -0.29 2.50 -6.06
CA HIS A 490 -0.99 3.71 -5.64
C HIS A 490 -0.01 4.81 -5.19
N LEU A 491 1.07 4.43 -4.49
CA LEU A 491 2.15 5.36 -4.19
C LEU A 491 2.76 5.89 -5.50
N SER A 492 2.95 5.01 -6.49
CA SER A 492 3.50 5.37 -7.80
C SER A 492 2.66 6.36 -8.60
N SER A 493 1.34 6.28 -8.43
CA SER A 493 0.40 7.18 -9.06
C SER A 493 0.08 8.42 -8.19
N GLY A 494 0.75 8.55 -7.04
CA GLY A 494 0.78 9.77 -6.23
C GLY A 494 -0.08 9.78 -4.97
N LEU A 495 -0.48 8.63 -4.42
CA LEU A 495 -1.32 8.56 -3.21
C LEU A 495 -0.52 8.82 -1.92
N ALA A 496 0.02 10.03 -1.78
CA ALA A 496 0.85 10.43 -0.66
C ALA A 496 0.73 11.91 -0.29
N MET A 497 1.18 12.24 0.91
CA MET A 497 1.40 13.60 1.40
C MET A 497 2.54 13.61 2.43
N ILE A 498 2.97 14.80 2.87
CA ILE A 498 4.02 14.91 3.91
C ILE A 498 3.57 15.74 5.11
N PHE A 499 3.98 15.28 6.29
CA PHE A 499 3.97 16.05 7.52
C PHE A 499 5.36 16.61 7.77
N VAL A 500 5.47 17.93 7.83
CA VAL A 500 6.68 18.65 8.23
C VAL A 500 6.53 19.00 9.70
N GLU A 501 7.12 18.18 10.54
CA GLU A 501 6.89 18.19 11.97
C GLU A 501 7.92 19.00 12.72
N ALA A 502 7.45 19.98 13.50
CA ALA A 502 8.28 20.81 14.38
C ALA A 502 9.57 21.31 13.69
N PRO A 503 9.46 21.99 12.53
CA PRO A 503 10.63 22.28 11.69
C PRO A 503 11.70 23.13 12.37
N GLN A 504 11.35 23.99 13.33
CA GLN A 504 12.34 24.69 14.16
C GLN A 504 13.16 23.71 15.01
N GLN A 505 12.50 22.83 15.75
CA GLN A 505 13.16 21.83 16.61
C GLN A 505 13.96 20.83 15.77
N MET A 506 13.47 20.47 14.59
CA MET A 506 14.18 19.65 13.61
C MET A 506 15.56 20.26 13.30
N LYS A 507 15.63 21.56 13.00
CA LYS A 507 16.89 22.27 12.73
C LYS A 507 17.81 22.35 13.95
N GLU A 508 17.25 22.42 15.15
CA GLU A 508 18.03 22.47 16.41
C GLU A 508 18.63 21.12 16.78
N ARG A 509 17.93 20.02 16.47
CA ARG A 509 18.28 18.67 16.94
C ARG A 509 19.11 17.87 15.95
N MET A 510 19.04 18.19 14.66
CA MET A 510 19.66 17.40 13.60
C MET A 510 20.60 18.20 12.72
N THR A 511 21.54 17.51 12.09
CA THR A 511 22.41 18.07 11.04
C THR A 511 22.56 17.00 9.98
N ILE A 512 22.37 17.38 8.72
CA ILE A 512 22.51 16.44 7.61
C ILE A 512 23.98 16.02 7.49
N PRO A 513 24.32 14.73 7.59
CA PRO A 513 25.70 14.28 7.45
C PRO A 513 26.24 14.57 6.05
N GLN A 514 27.56 14.80 5.95
CA GLN A 514 28.20 15.12 4.67
C GLN A 514 27.99 14.03 3.60
N GLU A 515 27.97 12.75 4.00
CA GLU A 515 27.73 11.62 3.10
C GLU A 515 26.40 11.74 2.33
N HIS A 516 25.34 12.24 2.98
CA HIS A 516 24.06 12.49 2.30
C HIS A 516 24.17 13.54 1.19
N ILE A 517 24.96 14.59 1.45
CA ILE A 517 25.22 15.65 0.47
C ILE A 517 26.04 15.10 -0.69
N ASP A 518 27.02 14.24 -0.40
CA ASP A 518 27.85 13.57 -1.41
C ASP A 518 27.00 12.64 -2.29
N VAL A 519 26.03 11.91 -1.70
CA VAL A 519 25.04 11.09 -2.43
C VAL A 519 24.18 11.95 -3.36
N CYS A 520 23.66 13.09 -2.89
CA CYS A 520 22.93 14.02 -3.76
C CYS A 520 23.79 14.54 -4.92
N GLN A 521 25.04 14.88 -4.65
CA GLN A 521 25.99 15.31 -5.68
C GLN A 521 26.22 14.20 -6.72
N ALA A 522 26.41 12.96 -6.27
CA ALA A 522 26.57 11.80 -7.15
C ALA A 522 25.30 11.55 -8.00
N ALA A 523 24.11 11.79 -7.44
CA ALA A 523 22.84 11.65 -8.13
C ALA A 523 22.52 12.83 -9.07
N GLY A 524 23.28 13.92 -9.01
CA GLY A 524 22.98 15.16 -9.74
C GLY A 524 21.74 15.89 -9.22
N ILE A 525 21.36 15.66 -7.96
CA ILE A 525 20.17 16.22 -7.32
C ILE A 525 20.61 17.38 -6.39
N PRO A 526 19.97 18.55 -6.45
CA PRO A 526 20.28 19.64 -5.54
C PRO A 526 19.93 19.28 -4.08
N SER A 527 20.85 19.56 -3.16
CA SER A 527 20.70 19.27 -1.73
C SER A 527 20.28 20.50 -0.89
N LYS A 528 19.89 21.60 -1.55
CA LYS A 528 19.49 22.87 -0.93
C LYS A 528 18.48 23.60 -1.81
N GLY A 529 17.68 24.45 -1.19
CA GLY A 529 16.66 25.27 -1.86
C GLY A 529 15.26 24.78 -1.54
N ASN A 530 14.25 25.47 -2.06
CA ASN A 530 12.85 25.06 -1.97
C ASN A 530 12.54 23.88 -2.92
N ALA A 531 11.28 23.47 -3.00
CA ALA A 531 10.83 22.40 -3.90
C ALA A 531 11.10 22.65 -5.40
N ALA A 532 11.36 23.89 -5.81
CA ALA A 532 11.78 24.26 -7.17
C ALA A 532 13.31 24.29 -7.36
N ALA A 533 14.08 23.98 -6.31
CA ALA A 533 15.52 24.15 -6.21
C ALA A 533 16.01 25.62 -6.28
N ASP A 534 15.16 26.59 -5.91
CA ASP A 534 15.59 27.97 -5.74
C ASP A 534 16.25 28.14 -4.36
N THR A 535 17.46 28.71 -4.36
CA THR A 535 18.28 28.93 -3.15
C THR A 535 18.36 30.40 -2.74
N LEU A 536 17.86 31.31 -3.58
CA LEU A 536 17.88 32.75 -3.36
C LEU A 536 16.53 33.26 -2.86
N ASP A 537 15.44 32.78 -3.45
CA ASP A 537 14.07 33.08 -3.04
C ASP A 537 13.29 31.78 -2.81
N PHE A 538 13.24 31.34 -1.55
CA PHE A 538 12.52 30.12 -1.16
C PHE A 538 11.01 30.21 -1.41
N LEU A 539 10.44 31.40 -1.64
CA LEU A 539 9.04 31.58 -1.97
C LEU A 539 8.76 31.53 -3.48
N ASP A 540 9.79 31.59 -4.34
CA ASP A 540 9.63 31.41 -5.78
C ASP A 540 9.58 29.93 -6.15
N LEU A 541 8.39 29.42 -6.40
CA LEU A 541 8.14 28.04 -6.82
C LEU A 541 8.06 27.88 -8.35
N LYS A 542 8.50 28.89 -9.13
CA LYS A 542 8.54 28.76 -10.59
C LYS A 542 9.44 27.59 -10.97
N GLY A 543 8.83 26.56 -11.55
CA GLY A 543 9.53 25.35 -11.97
C GLY A 543 9.62 24.28 -10.91
N GLN A 544 8.85 24.34 -9.81
CA GLN A 544 8.56 23.13 -9.03
C GLN A 544 8.03 22.00 -9.92
N ALA A 545 8.24 20.76 -9.51
CA ALA A 545 7.57 19.63 -10.14
C ALA A 545 6.06 19.73 -9.91
N SER A 546 5.25 19.32 -10.89
CA SER A 546 3.80 19.39 -10.81
C SER A 546 3.14 18.16 -11.43
N GLN A 547 2.01 17.76 -10.87
CA GLN A 547 1.14 16.78 -11.53
C GLN A 547 0.66 17.31 -12.89
N PRO A 548 0.31 16.44 -13.84
CA PRO A 548 -0.35 16.85 -15.08
C PRO A 548 -1.66 17.63 -14.83
N GLY A 549 -2.10 18.44 -15.80
CA GLY A 549 -3.33 19.21 -15.64
C GLY A 549 -4.57 18.34 -15.65
N TRP A 550 -5.68 18.82 -15.08
CA TRP A 550 -6.98 18.14 -15.19
C TRP A 550 -7.46 18.05 -16.64
N ILE A 551 -8.22 16.99 -16.96
CA ILE A 551 -8.91 16.87 -18.25
C ILE A 551 -9.88 18.05 -18.38
N PRO A 552 -9.83 18.84 -19.47
CA PRO A 552 -10.74 19.97 -19.66
C PRO A 552 -12.20 19.52 -19.72
N ASP A 553 -13.10 20.31 -19.13
CA ASP A 553 -14.54 20.06 -19.23
C ASP A 553 -15.03 20.14 -20.68
N GLY A 554 -15.88 19.18 -21.06
CA GLY A 554 -16.56 19.16 -22.36
C GLY A 554 -15.70 18.74 -23.54
N PHE A 555 -16.20 18.99 -24.75
CA PHE A 555 -15.46 18.64 -25.98
C PHE A 555 -14.38 19.68 -26.27
N THR A 556 -13.17 19.20 -26.55
CA THR A 556 -12.14 20.06 -27.16
C THR A 556 -12.64 20.63 -28.48
N ALA A 557 -12.10 21.76 -28.94
CA ALA A 557 -12.46 22.33 -30.25
C ALA A 557 -12.33 21.30 -31.40
N ARG A 558 -11.30 20.44 -31.34
CA ARG A 558 -11.13 19.31 -32.26
C ARG A 558 -12.26 18.28 -32.13
N GLY A 559 -12.65 17.94 -30.92
CA GLY A 559 -13.78 17.07 -30.63
C GLY A 559 -15.11 17.61 -31.17
N ILE A 560 -15.37 18.92 -31.01
CA ILE A 560 -16.54 19.59 -31.58
C ILE A 560 -16.53 19.48 -33.11
N VAL A 561 -15.39 19.77 -33.75
CA VAL A 561 -15.25 19.65 -35.21
C VAL A 561 -15.50 18.20 -35.67
N ALA A 562 -14.88 17.21 -35.02
CA ALA A 562 -15.07 15.80 -35.34
C ALA A 562 -16.54 15.36 -35.17
N LEU A 563 -17.20 15.79 -34.10
CA LEU A 563 -18.61 15.53 -33.84
C LEU A 563 -19.49 16.13 -34.94
N VAL A 564 -19.26 17.40 -35.32
CA VAL A 564 -19.99 18.07 -36.39
C VAL A 564 -19.85 17.32 -37.72
N PHE A 565 -18.64 16.95 -38.13
CA PHE A 565 -18.43 16.20 -39.37
C PHE A 565 -19.03 14.79 -39.32
N SER A 566 -19.02 14.14 -38.16
CA SER A 566 -19.66 12.83 -37.97
C SER A 566 -21.18 12.91 -38.11
N ILE A 567 -21.80 13.94 -37.52
CA ILE A 567 -23.23 14.22 -37.66
C ILE A 567 -23.58 14.48 -39.14
N LEU A 568 -22.80 15.32 -39.84
CA LEU A 568 -23.01 15.59 -41.26
C LEU A 568 -22.91 14.30 -42.10
N SER A 569 -21.90 13.47 -41.84
CA SER A 569 -21.74 12.19 -42.53
C SER A 569 -22.93 11.25 -42.27
N ALA A 570 -23.43 11.17 -41.03
CA ALA A 570 -24.60 10.38 -40.69
C ALA A 570 -25.86 10.87 -41.41
N ILE A 571 -26.09 12.19 -41.46
CA ILE A 571 -27.21 12.79 -42.20
C ILE A 571 -27.10 12.46 -43.70
N CYS A 572 -25.93 12.63 -44.30
CA CYS A 572 -25.68 12.26 -45.69
C CYS A 572 -25.92 10.77 -45.95
N GLY A 573 -25.53 9.90 -45.02
CA GLY A 573 -25.80 8.46 -45.08
C GLY A 573 -27.28 8.14 -45.06
N ILE A 574 -28.04 8.73 -44.12
CA ILE A 574 -29.50 8.56 -44.03
C ILE A 574 -30.19 9.07 -45.29
N ILE A 575 -29.84 10.26 -45.80
CA ILE A 575 -30.38 10.81 -47.04
C ILE A 575 -30.12 9.86 -48.21
N SER A 576 -28.91 9.31 -48.30
CA SER A 576 -28.56 8.35 -49.36
C SER A 576 -29.43 7.09 -49.26
N ILE A 577 -29.62 6.52 -48.08
CA ILE A 577 -30.50 5.36 -47.86
C ILE A 577 -31.93 5.67 -48.30
N VAL A 578 -32.46 6.84 -47.94
CA VAL A 578 -33.82 7.26 -48.35
C VAL A 578 -33.92 7.39 -49.87
N ILE A 579 -32.95 8.05 -50.51
CA ILE A 579 -32.94 8.23 -51.96
C ILE A 579 -32.91 6.88 -52.69
N TYR A 580 -32.01 5.97 -52.30
CA TYR A 580 -31.91 4.66 -52.94
C TYR A 580 -33.08 3.74 -52.60
N GLY A 581 -33.57 3.76 -51.35
CA GLY A 581 -34.75 2.99 -50.95
C GLY A 581 -36.04 3.43 -51.66
N LEU A 582 -36.18 4.73 -51.99
CA LEU A 582 -37.31 5.25 -52.78
C LEU A 582 -37.11 5.09 -54.29
N ALA A 583 -35.88 4.91 -54.78
CA ALA A 583 -35.60 4.73 -56.21
C ALA A 583 -36.23 3.44 -56.76
N ASP A 584 -36.27 2.36 -55.96
CA ASP A 584 -36.91 1.10 -56.35
C ASP A 584 -38.46 1.17 -56.31
N VAL A 585 -39.04 2.00 -55.44
CA VAL A 585 -40.51 2.19 -55.35
C VAL A 585 -41.06 2.86 -56.60
N LYS A 586 -40.32 3.81 -57.20
CA LYS A 586 -40.71 4.46 -58.45
C LYS A 586 -40.65 3.52 -59.66
N LYS A 587 -39.83 2.47 -59.63
CA LYS A 587 -39.75 1.51 -60.75
C LYS A 587 -40.94 0.56 -60.76
N LYS A 588 -41.36 0.08 -59.59
CA LYS A 588 -42.50 -0.85 -59.45
C LYS A 588 -43.85 -0.22 -59.82
N GLN A 589 -44.03 1.08 -59.57
CA GLN A 589 -45.28 1.80 -59.87
C GLN A 589 -45.46 2.12 -61.36
N VAL A 590 -44.38 2.13 -62.16
CA VAL A 590 -44.45 2.38 -63.61
C VAL A 590 -44.76 1.09 -64.38
N ASP A 591 -44.33 -0.07 -63.87
CA ASP A 591 -44.63 -1.35 -64.49
C ASP A 591 -46.12 -1.75 -64.30
N ASP A 592 -46.71 -1.53 -63.12
CA ASP A 592 -48.12 -1.90 -62.85
C ASP A 592 -49.15 -1.04 -63.61
N VAL A 593 -48.86 0.23 -63.91
CA VAL A 593 -49.80 1.13 -64.62
C VAL A 593 -49.85 0.85 -66.12
N SER A 594 -48.91 0.07 -66.67
CA SER A 594 -48.81 -0.21 -68.10
C SER A 594 -49.61 -1.42 -68.59
N THR A 595 -50.13 -2.27 -67.69
CA THR A 595 -50.82 -3.52 -68.05
C THR A 595 -52.33 -3.56 -67.80
N GLU A 596 -52.94 -2.56 -67.16
CA GLU A 596 -54.40 -2.52 -66.91
C GLU A 596 -55.23 -1.81 -68.00
N ALA A 597 -54.62 -1.38 -69.12
CA ALA A 597 -55.33 -0.65 -70.20
C ALA A 597 -55.74 -1.49 -71.42
N GLU A 598 -55.39 -2.77 -71.49
CA GLU A 598 -55.82 -3.65 -72.60
C GLU A 598 -56.75 -4.76 -72.11
N GLN A 599 -57.99 -4.69 -72.62
CA GLN A 599 -59.00 -5.75 -72.67
C GLN A 599 -59.97 -5.87 -71.48
N SER A 600 -60.81 -4.83 -71.36
CA SER A 600 -62.23 -5.02 -71.10
C SER A 600 -62.89 -5.84 -72.22
N GLY A 601 -63.44 -7.00 -71.89
CA GLY A 601 -64.14 -7.90 -72.82
C GLY A 601 -65.09 -8.88 -72.12
N GLU A 602 -65.98 -8.32 -71.30
CA GLU A 602 -67.40 -8.65 -71.11
C GLU A 602 -67.95 -10.11 -71.06
N VAL A 603 -68.71 -10.34 -69.98
CA VAL A 603 -69.89 -11.21 -69.75
C VAL A 603 -69.70 -12.72 -69.48
N VAL A 604 -70.15 -13.19 -68.30
CA VAL A 604 -71.36 -14.06 -68.08
C VAL A 604 -71.36 -14.73 -66.68
N VAL A 605 -72.33 -14.30 -65.87
CA VAL A 605 -73.30 -15.04 -65.01
C VAL A 605 -72.89 -15.78 -63.71
N GLU A 606 -73.65 -15.40 -62.67
CA GLU A 606 -74.06 -16.02 -61.40
C GLU A 606 -73.75 -17.51 -61.12
N GLU A 607 -73.26 -17.82 -59.92
CA GLU A 607 -74.09 -18.35 -58.80
C GLU A 607 -73.23 -18.62 -57.54
N ASN A 608 -73.59 -17.94 -56.45
CA ASN A 608 -73.99 -18.50 -55.15
C ASN A 608 -73.23 -19.68 -54.50
N VAL A 609 -72.81 -19.41 -53.25
CA VAL A 609 -73.14 -20.15 -52.01
C VAL A 609 -72.00 -20.83 -51.21
N GLU A 610 -72.02 -20.49 -49.92
CA GLU A 610 -71.56 -21.22 -48.72
C GLU A 610 -70.11 -21.11 -48.20
N ASN A 611 -69.95 -20.15 -47.27
CA ASN A 611 -69.56 -20.36 -45.85
C ASN A 611 -69.80 -21.79 -45.30
N PRO A 612 -69.16 -22.27 -44.20
CA PRO A 612 -68.76 -21.49 -43.02
C PRO A 612 -67.38 -21.88 -42.40
N SER A 613 -66.77 -21.00 -41.60
CA SER A 613 -66.62 -21.11 -40.12
C SER A 613 -66.13 -22.49 -39.64
N LYS A 614 -65.09 -22.62 -38.83
CA LYS A 614 -64.75 -21.89 -37.60
C LYS A 614 -63.45 -22.49 -37.05
N SER A 615 -62.77 -21.73 -36.20
CA SER A 615 -61.95 -22.15 -35.04
C SER A 615 -61.38 -23.57 -35.03
#